data_AF-A0A813ER15-F1
#
_entry.id   AF-A0A813ER15-F1
#
_cell.length_a   1.000
_cell.length_b   1.000
_cell.length_c   1.000
_cell.angle_alpha   90.00
_cell.angle_beta   90.00
_cell.angle_gamma   90.00
#
_symmetry.space_group_name_H-M   'P 1'
#
loop_
_entity.id
_entity.type
_entity.pdbx_description
1 polymer ?
#
loop_
_entity_poly.entity_id
_entity_poly.type
_entity_poly.pdbx_seq_one_letter_code
_entity_poly.pdbx_strand_id
1 'polypeptide(L)'
;TTLPIALIFPGQGSQYVGMLEDVKVLPAVRDMLQQAEAILGYDLLKFCSDGPESSLQDINICLPAIYIAGLAAREKLHAERPEAVEKMKASAGLFVGEYAALVAA
;
A
#
# COMPACT_ATOMS: atom_id res chain seq x y z
N THR A 1 9.02 29.20 1.94
CA THR A 1 9.60 27.88 2.27
C THR A 1 8.45 26.90 2.41
N THR A 2 8.51 25.75 1.74
CA THR A 2 7.50 24.68 1.93
C THR A 2 7.75 23.99 3.25
N LEU A 3 6.69 23.65 4.00
CA LEU A 3 6.82 22.85 5.22
C LEU A 3 7.40 21.46 4.88
N PRO A 4 8.20 20.85 5.77
CA PRO A 4 8.70 19.49 5.57
C PRO A 4 7.54 18.50 5.53
N ILE A 5 7.63 17.51 4.63
CA ILE A 5 6.64 16.45 4.46
C ILE A 5 7.21 15.14 5.00
N ALA A 6 6.39 14.40 5.75
CA ALA A 6 6.69 13.04 6.17
C ALA A 6 5.57 12.10 5.70
N LEU A 7 5.94 10.94 5.14
CA LEU A 7 4.98 9.89 4.79
C LEU A 7 4.91 8.86 5.91
N ILE A 8 3.71 8.61 6.43
CA ILE A 8 3.47 7.68 7.54
C ILE A 8 2.62 6.52 7.05
N PHE A 9 3.15 5.31 7.20
CA PHE A 9 2.53 4.08 6.72
C PHE A 9 1.91 3.30 7.89
N PRO A 10 0.59 3.05 7.87
CA PRO A 10 -0.07 2.34 8.96
C PRO A 10 0.29 0.85 8.98
N GLY A 11 0.05 0.20 10.11
CA GLY A 11 0.26 -1.23 10.32
C GLY A 11 -1.03 -2.05 10.29
N GLN A 12 -0.97 -3.25 10.88
CA GLN A 12 -2.13 -4.13 11.04
C GLN A 12 -3.30 -3.41 11.74
N GLY A 13 -4.51 -3.65 11.24
CA GLY A 13 -5.75 -3.00 11.70
C GLY A 13 -6.26 -1.91 10.76
N SER A 14 -5.48 -1.51 9.74
CA SER A 14 -5.88 -0.52 8.73
C SER A 14 -6.42 -1.12 7.43
N GLN A 15 -6.45 -2.44 7.32
CA GLN A 15 -7.00 -3.15 6.17
C GLN A 15 -8.54 -3.13 6.15
N TYR A 16 -9.14 -3.02 4.97
CA TYR A 16 -10.59 -3.03 4.77
C TYR A 16 -10.92 -3.49 3.35
N VAL A 17 -12.14 -4.01 3.16
CA VAL A 17 -12.63 -4.39 1.83
C VAL A 17 -12.84 -3.13 0.98
N GLY A 18 -12.24 -3.09 -0.20
CA GLY A 18 -12.22 -1.96 -1.12
C GLY A 18 -10.90 -1.15 -1.12
N MET A 19 -9.94 -1.46 -0.23
CA MET A 19 -8.76 -0.61 -0.01
C MET A 19 -7.82 -0.40 -1.22
N LEU A 20 -7.98 -1.17 -2.30
CA LEU A 20 -7.18 -1.07 -3.53
C LEU A 20 -8.00 -0.67 -4.77
N GLU A 21 -9.31 -0.47 -4.64
CA GLU A 21 -10.21 -0.29 -5.78
C GLU A 21 -9.87 0.93 -6.64
N ASP A 22 -9.58 2.07 -5.99
CA ASP A 22 -9.28 3.33 -6.69
C ASP A 22 -7.89 3.32 -7.34
N VAL A 23 -6.99 2.47 -6.85
CA VAL A 23 -5.56 2.50 -7.22
C VAL A 23 -5.17 1.34 -8.13
N LYS A 24 -5.96 0.27 -8.23
CA LYS A 24 -5.69 -0.88 -9.11
C LYS A 24 -5.61 -0.52 -10.60
N VAL A 25 -6.06 0.68 -10.98
CA VAL A 25 -5.96 1.18 -12.35
C VAL A 25 -4.59 1.77 -12.69
N LEU A 26 -3.79 2.13 -11.66
CA LEU A 26 -2.46 2.68 -11.86
C LEU A 26 -1.51 1.58 -12.35
N PRO A 27 -0.72 1.81 -13.43
CA PRO A 27 0.19 0.80 -13.97
C PRO A 27 1.14 0.20 -12.93
N ALA A 28 1.78 1.04 -12.11
CA ALA A 28 2.67 0.59 -11.04
C ALA A 28 1.96 -0.33 -10.03
N VAL A 29 0.68 -0.08 -9.74
CA VAL A 29 -0.11 -0.90 -8.80
C VAL A 29 -0.50 -2.23 -9.44
N ARG A 30 -0.80 -2.26 -10.74
CA ARG A 30 -1.04 -3.51 -11.46
C ARG A 30 0.21 -4.40 -11.45
N ASP A 31 1.37 -3.81 -11.73
CA ASP A 31 2.64 -4.55 -11.73
C ASP A 31 2.96 -5.10 -10.34
N MET A 32 2.74 -4.29 -9.28
CA MET A 32 2.89 -4.73 -7.89
C MET A 32 1.95 -5.90 -7.54
N LEU A 33 0.69 -5.84 -7.97
CA LEU A 33 -0.29 -6.91 -7.72
C LEU A 33 0.03 -8.19 -8.47
N GLN A 34 0.47 -8.09 -9.74
CA GLN A 34 0.91 -9.24 -10.53
C GLN A 34 2.14 -9.91 -9.93
N GLN A 35 3.11 -9.11 -9.47
CA GLN A 35 4.29 -9.63 -8.80
C GLN A 35 3.91 -10.28 -7.46
N ALA A 36 3.00 -9.67 -6.70
CA ALA A 36 2.49 -10.25 -5.45
C ALA A 36 1.80 -11.59 -5.70
N GLU A 37 0.94 -11.70 -6.71
CA GLU A 37 0.27 -12.95 -7.07
C GLU A 37 1.27 -14.06 -7.41
N ALA A 38 2.30 -13.75 -8.20
CA ALA A 38 3.35 -14.70 -8.55
C ALA A 38 4.18 -15.19 -7.35
N ILE A 39 4.37 -14.34 -6.34
CA ILE A 39 5.14 -14.68 -5.12
C ILE A 39 4.28 -15.43 -4.09
N LEU A 40 3.05 -14.96 -3.89
CA LEU A 40 2.14 -15.44 -2.85
C LEU A 40 1.40 -16.72 -3.27
N GLY A 41 1.23 -16.93 -4.58
CA GLY A 41 0.47 -18.05 -5.13
C GLY A 41 -1.05 -17.88 -5.07
N TYR A 42 -1.53 -16.66 -4.83
CA TYR A 42 -2.96 -16.33 -4.81
C TYR A 42 -3.19 -14.87 -5.21
N ASP A 43 -4.40 -14.57 -5.70
CA ASP A 43 -4.81 -13.21 -6.07
C ASP A 43 -5.14 -12.37 -4.82
N LEU A 44 -4.19 -11.54 -4.40
CA LEU A 44 -4.34 -10.63 -3.27
C LEU A 44 -5.42 -9.57 -3.51
N LEU A 45 -5.58 -9.10 -4.75
CA LEU A 45 -6.57 -8.08 -5.10
C LEU A 45 -7.98 -8.63 -4.85
N LYS A 46 -8.25 -9.89 -5.21
CA LYS A 46 -9.54 -10.52 -4.97
C LYS A 46 -9.96 -10.46 -3.50
N PHE A 47 -9.06 -10.75 -2.57
CA PHE A 47 -9.35 -10.62 -1.13
C PHE A 47 -9.60 -9.17 -0.72
N CYS A 48 -8.83 -8.23 -1.27
CA CYS A 48 -9.00 -6.80 -0.97
C CYS A 48 -10.28 -6.22 -1.57
N SER A 49 -10.78 -6.74 -2.69
CA SER A 49 -11.94 -6.22 -3.41
C SER A 49 -13.26 -6.87 -2.99
N ASP A 50 -13.26 -8.21 -2.90
CA ASP A 50 -14.50 -8.99 -2.75
C ASP A 50 -14.75 -9.41 -1.29
N GLY A 51 -13.71 -9.39 -0.45
CA GLY A 51 -13.78 -9.87 0.93
C GLY A 51 -14.00 -11.40 1.03
N PRO A 52 -14.64 -11.88 2.12
CA PRO A 52 -15.21 -11.13 3.23
C PRO A 52 -14.14 -10.46 4.11
N GLU A 53 -14.55 -9.51 4.95
CA GLU A 53 -13.65 -8.77 5.85
C GLU A 53 -12.89 -9.69 6.82
N SER A 54 -13.47 -10.83 7.19
CA SER A 54 -12.79 -11.87 7.98
C SER A 54 -11.57 -12.47 7.28
N SER A 55 -11.53 -12.53 5.94
CA SER A 55 -10.34 -12.97 5.21
C SER A 55 -9.17 -12.01 5.39
N LEU A 56 -9.45 -10.70 5.52
CA LEU A 56 -8.43 -9.69 5.81
C LEU A 56 -7.97 -9.68 7.28
N GLN A 57 -8.49 -10.58 8.11
CA GLN A 57 -7.97 -10.82 9.47
C GLN A 57 -6.88 -11.90 9.48
N ASP A 58 -6.77 -12.73 8.43
CA ASP A 58 -5.65 -13.67 8.29
C ASP A 58 -4.37 -12.88 8.03
N ILE A 59 -3.35 -13.08 8.89
CA ILE A 59 -2.07 -12.40 8.80
C ILE A 59 -1.37 -12.63 7.44
N ASN A 60 -1.59 -13.80 6.83
CA ASN A 60 -1.01 -14.15 5.54
C ASN A 60 -1.58 -13.31 4.39
N ILE A 61 -2.79 -12.76 4.54
CA ILE A 61 -3.46 -11.90 3.56
C ILE A 61 -3.32 -10.43 3.97
N CYS A 62 -3.54 -10.15 5.26
CA CYS A 62 -3.54 -8.83 5.86
C CYS A 62 -2.21 -8.09 5.68
N LEU A 63 -1.07 -8.74 5.99
CA LEU A 63 0.23 -8.06 5.92
C LEU A 63 0.63 -7.72 4.48
N PRO A 64 0.53 -8.63 3.49
CA PRO A 64 0.74 -8.27 2.10
C PRO A 64 -0.23 -7.20 1.59
N ALA A 65 -1.51 -7.25 1.96
CA ALA A 65 -2.50 -6.25 1.56
C ALA A 65 -2.11 -4.85 2.04
N ILE A 66 -1.75 -4.70 3.32
CA ILE A 66 -1.34 -3.41 3.89
C ILE A 66 -0.05 -2.90 3.25
N TYR A 67 0.93 -3.79 3.03
CA TYR A 67 2.18 -3.44 2.37
C TYR A 67 1.93 -2.88 0.96
N ILE A 68 1.19 -3.61 0.13
CA ILE A 68 0.87 -3.18 -1.25
C ILE A 68 0.03 -1.90 -1.25
N ALA A 69 -0.95 -1.76 -0.36
CA ALA A 69 -1.76 -0.56 -0.27
C ALA A 69 -0.96 0.68 0.16
N GLY A 70 0.01 0.53 1.05
CA GLY A 70 0.94 1.61 1.40
C GLY A 70 1.70 2.13 0.18
N LEU A 71 2.28 1.22 -0.61
CA LEU A 71 2.99 1.59 -1.84
C LEU A 71 2.04 2.16 -2.90
N ALA A 72 0.86 1.60 -3.05
CA ALA A 72 -0.16 2.10 -3.98
C ALA A 72 -0.63 3.52 -3.62
N ALA A 73 -0.78 3.82 -2.32
CA ALA A 73 -1.09 5.16 -1.85
C ALA A 73 0.03 6.16 -2.17
N ARG A 74 1.31 5.76 -2.06
CA ARG A 74 2.45 6.58 -2.49
C ARG A 74 2.41 6.84 -4.00
N GLU A 75 2.12 5.82 -4.81
CA GLU A 75 2.00 5.98 -6.27
C GLU A 75 0.87 6.92 -6.66
N LYS A 76 -0.30 6.80 -6.00
CA LYS A 76 -1.41 7.74 -6.19
C LYS A 76 -0.99 9.17 -5.81
N LEU A 77 -0.35 9.34 -4.65
CA LEU A 77 0.14 10.65 -4.22
C LEU A 77 1.15 11.24 -5.21
N HIS A 78 2.06 10.43 -5.74
CA HIS A 78 3.04 10.87 -6.74
C HIS A 78 2.36 11.31 -8.04
N ALA A 79 1.32 10.58 -8.48
CA ALA A 79 0.56 10.94 -9.68
C ALA A 79 -0.24 12.25 -9.52
N GLU A 80 -0.78 12.50 -8.32
CA GLU A 80 -1.61 13.68 -8.04
C GLU A 80 -0.78 14.91 -7.63
N ARG A 81 0.32 14.70 -6.90
CA ARG A 81 1.18 15.72 -6.27
C ARG A 81 2.64 15.23 -6.21
N PRO A 82 3.35 15.17 -7.34
CA PRO A 82 4.71 14.62 -7.39
C PRO A 82 5.66 15.32 -6.42
N GLU A 83 5.51 16.64 -6.24
CA GLU A 83 6.34 17.43 -5.34
C GLU A 83 6.18 17.04 -3.86
N ALA A 84 5.05 16.43 -3.47
CA ALA A 84 4.84 15.97 -2.11
C ALA A 84 5.71 14.75 -1.79
N VAL A 85 5.93 13.87 -2.79
CA VAL A 85 6.79 12.69 -2.69
C VAL A 85 8.25 13.10 -2.87
N GLU A 86 8.58 13.88 -3.90
CA GLU A 86 9.95 14.31 -4.21
C GLU A 86 10.59 15.16 -3.09
N LYS A 87 9.79 15.94 -2.35
CA LYS A 87 10.27 16.80 -1.27
C LYS A 87 10.14 16.17 0.12
N MET A 88 9.68 14.93 0.21
CA MET A 88 9.60 14.20 1.48
C MET A 88 10.97 14.23 2.18
N LYS A 89 10.95 14.44 3.50
CA LYS A 89 12.16 14.47 4.34
C LYS A 89 12.27 13.31 5.31
N ALA A 90 11.17 12.59 5.51
CA ALA A 90 11.14 11.41 6.36
C ALA A 90 10.03 10.47 5.90
N SER A 91 10.25 9.18 6.07
CA SER A 91 9.22 8.16 6.06
C SER A 91 9.27 7.39 7.38
N ALA A 92 8.13 6.93 7.85
CA ALA A 92 8.06 6.01 8.98
C ALA A 92 6.85 5.10 8.80
N GLY A 93 6.92 3.90 9.38
CA GLY A 93 5.78 2.99 9.33
C GLY A 93 5.66 2.17 10.60
N LEU A 94 4.45 1.71 10.88
CA LEU A 94 4.17 0.86 12.02
C LEU A 94 4.17 -0.60 11.59
N PHE A 95 5.02 -1.43 12.20
CA PHE A 95 5.07 -2.88 11.95
C PHE A 95 5.27 -3.19 10.46
N VAL A 96 4.35 -3.88 9.78
CA VAL A 96 4.46 -4.14 8.33
C VAL A 96 4.54 -2.83 7.50
N GLY A 97 3.95 -1.74 8.01
CA GLY A 97 4.06 -0.43 7.38
C GLY A 97 5.49 0.10 7.33
N GLU A 98 6.38 -0.34 8.24
CA GLU A 98 7.80 0.05 8.24
C GLU A 98 8.51 -0.39 6.95
N TYR A 99 8.16 -1.57 6.42
CA TYR A 99 8.70 -2.03 5.13
C TYR A 99 8.24 -1.14 3.96
N ALA A 100 6.97 -0.73 3.95
CA ALA A 100 6.48 0.21 2.95
C ALA A 100 7.17 1.57 3.07
N ALA A 101 7.41 2.04 4.30
CA ALA A 101 8.13 3.27 4.57
C ALA A 101 9.59 3.22 4.09
N LEU A 102 10.27 2.08 4.27
CA LEU A 102 11.64 1.86 3.78
C LEU A 102 11.72 1.86 2.25
N VAL A 103 10.73 1.27 1.57
CA VAL A 103 10.66 1.29 0.09
C VAL A 103 10.31 2.68 -0.45
N ALA A 104 9.55 3.46 0.32
CA ALA A 104 9.18 4.83 -0.03
C ALA A 104 10.29 5.86 0.22
N ALA A 105 11.31 5.52 1.02
CA ALA A 105 12.36 6.40 1.51
C ALA A 105 13.33 6.89 0.42
#